data_AF-A0A561SMQ0-F1
#
_entry.id   AF-A0A561SMQ0-F1
#
_cell.length_a   1.000
_cell.length_b   1.000
_cell.length_c   1.000
_cell.angle_alpha   90.00
_cell.angle_beta   90.00
_cell.angle_gamma   90.00
#
_symmetry.space_group_name_H-M   'P 1'
#
loop_
_entity.id
_entity.type
_entity.pdbx_description
1 polymer ?
#
loop_
_entity_poly.entity_id
_entity_poly.type
_entity_poly.pdbx_seq_one_letter_code
_entity_poly.pdbx_strand_id
1 'polypeptide(L)'
;MASQQRPERVLADLLALLAIADQAILLQERAEAVLQACAEPGGSAQFVAREGARVAGEYQRLWTWSLDFAPTAGDGSLERRLSDLVLLHFQMLHVAVRLAFPRQGPPGAYRSVRAVEDLEPWVAELRSVRDQLNLWITALTPAR
;
A
#
# COMPACT_ATOMS: atom_id res chain seq x y z
N MET A 1 26.27 15.00 12.26
CA MET A 1 26.86 15.41 10.96
C MET A 1 25.82 15.18 9.89
N ALA A 2 25.12 16.23 9.46
CA ALA A 2 24.10 16.12 8.42
C ALA A 2 24.80 15.84 7.08
N SER A 3 24.63 14.63 6.54
CA SER A 3 25.01 14.33 5.17
C SER A 3 24.13 15.18 4.26
N GLN A 4 24.68 16.22 3.67
CA GLN A 4 23.99 16.95 2.60
C GLN A 4 23.84 15.99 1.43
N GLN A 5 22.68 15.32 1.33
CA GLN A 5 22.35 14.50 0.18
C GLN A 5 22.42 15.38 -1.07
N ARG A 6 23.08 14.88 -2.12
CA ARG A 6 23.15 15.60 -3.40
C ARG A 6 21.73 15.83 -3.90
N PRO A 7 21.39 17.03 -4.41
CA PRO A 7 20.03 17.37 -4.83
C PRO A 7 19.46 16.41 -5.89
N GLU A 8 20.31 15.89 -6.77
CA GLU A 8 19.96 14.86 -7.75
C GLU A 8 19.48 13.55 -7.10
N ARG A 9 20.09 13.16 -5.97
CA ARG A 9 19.71 11.97 -5.23
C ARG A 9 18.35 12.14 -4.58
N VAL A 10 18.10 13.30 -3.97
CA VAL A 10 16.81 13.65 -3.36
C VAL A 10 15.70 13.60 -4.42
N LEU A 11 15.93 14.19 -5.60
CA LEU A 11 14.95 14.13 -6.70
C LEU A 11 14.69 12.70 -7.18
N ALA A 12 15.74 11.89 -7.32
CA ALA A 12 15.60 10.49 -7.73
C ALA A 12 14.81 9.67 -6.71
N ASP A 13 15.09 9.86 -5.41
CA ASP A 13 14.37 9.19 -4.33
C ASP A 13 12.89 9.61 -4.30
N LEU A 14 12.57 10.91 -4.49
CA LEU A 14 11.18 11.40 -4.60
C LEU A 14 10.45 10.83 -5.82
N LEU A 15 11.09 10.75 -6.98
CA LEU A 15 10.51 10.13 -8.18
C LEU A 15 10.23 8.64 -7.97
N ALA A 16 11.10 7.94 -7.25
CA ALA A 16 10.87 6.53 -6.90
C ALA A 16 9.68 6.37 -5.95
N LEU A 17 9.53 7.25 -4.96
CA LEU A 17 8.36 7.27 -4.08
C LEU A 17 7.07 7.58 -4.84
N LEU A 18 7.10 8.52 -5.80
CA LEU A 18 5.97 8.79 -6.68
C LEU A 18 5.56 7.53 -7.48
N ALA A 19 6.54 6.83 -8.06
CA ALA A 19 6.29 5.59 -8.79
C ALA A 19 5.70 4.49 -7.88
N ILE A 20 6.15 4.40 -6.63
CA ILE A 20 5.57 3.49 -5.64
C ILE A 20 4.10 3.83 -5.36
N ALA A 21 3.78 5.12 -5.18
CA ALA A 21 2.41 5.56 -4.96
C ALA A 21 1.51 5.23 -6.16
N ASP A 22 1.95 5.49 -7.38
CA ASP A 22 1.22 5.15 -8.60
C ASP A 22 0.98 3.62 -8.71
N GLN A 23 2.00 2.79 -8.44
CA GLN A 23 1.83 1.33 -8.44
C GLN A 23 0.87 0.85 -7.35
N ALA A 24 0.96 1.41 -6.14
CA ALA A 24 0.06 1.06 -5.04
C ALA A 24 -1.41 1.41 -5.36
N ILE A 25 -1.65 2.52 -6.07
CA ILE A 25 -2.98 2.90 -6.57
C ILE A 25 -3.47 1.91 -7.65
N LEU A 26 -2.60 1.48 -8.57
CA LEU A 26 -2.98 0.51 -9.61
C LEU A 26 -3.32 -0.88 -9.06
N LEU A 27 -2.73 -1.27 -7.93
CA LEU A 27 -3.05 -2.53 -7.25
C LEU A 27 -4.43 -2.55 -6.60
N GLN A 28 -5.04 -1.38 -6.43
CA GLN A 28 -6.23 -1.21 -5.61
C GLN A 28 -7.42 -2.04 -6.08
N GLU A 29 -7.74 -1.97 -7.37
CA GLU A 29 -8.88 -2.71 -7.94
C GLU A 29 -8.76 -4.22 -7.68
N ARG A 30 -7.53 -4.76 -7.76
CA ARG A 30 -7.24 -6.16 -7.47
C ARG A 30 -7.34 -6.45 -5.97
N ALA A 31 -6.90 -5.53 -5.11
CA ALA A 31 -7.01 -5.66 -3.66
C ALA A 31 -8.48 -5.69 -3.21
N GLU A 32 -9.31 -4.78 -3.73
CA GLU A 32 -10.76 -4.73 -3.49
C GLU A 32 -11.45 -6.01 -3.94
N ALA A 33 -11.14 -6.51 -5.15
CA ALA A 33 -11.68 -7.77 -5.63
C ALA A 33 -11.35 -8.95 -4.71
N VAL A 34 -10.14 -8.99 -4.14
CA VAL A 34 -9.77 -10.01 -3.16
C VAL A 34 -10.55 -9.82 -1.85
N LEU A 35 -10.65 -8.60 -1.32
CA LEU A 35 -11.39 -8.32 -0.09
C LEU A 35 -12.87 -8.70 -0.22
N GLN A 36 -13.49 -8.34 -1.35
CA GLN A 36 -14.87 -8.70 -1.67
C GLN A 36 -15.03 -10.23 -1.72
N ALA A 37 -14.13 -10.94 -2.41
CA ALA A 37 -14.16 -12.40 -2.46
C ALA A 37 -13.90 -13.06 -1.09
N CYS A 38 -13.17 -12.42 -0.18
CA CYS A 38 -13.03 -12.88 1.21
C CYS A 38 -14.35 -12.78 1.97
N ALA A 39 -15.18 -11.77 1.69
CA ALA A 39 -16.43 -11.50 2.38
C ALA A 39 -17.62 -12.34 1.88
N GLU A 40 -17.50 -12.94 0.69
CA GLU A 40 -18.55 -13.75 0.05
C GLU A 40 -18.60 -15.21 0.57
N PRO A 41 -19.73 -15.66 1.14
CA PRO A 41 -19.91 -17.06 1.51
C PRO A 41 -19.87 -17.96 0.27
N GLY A 42 -18.97 -18.95 0.25
CA GLY A 42 -18.79 -19.86 -0.89
C GLY A 42 -17.92 -19.29 -2.03
N GLY A 43 -17.27 -18.14 -1.81
CA GLY A 43 -16.32 -17.55 -2.75
C GLY A 43 -15.19 -18.50 -3.14
N SER A 44 -14.54 -18.22 -4.28
CA SER A 44 -13.50 -19.09 -4.84
C SER A 44 -12.25 -19.11 -3.94
N ALA A 45 -12.16 -20.12 -3.08
CA ALA A 45 -11.06 -20.29 -2.14
C ALA A 45 -9.69 -20.25 -2.82
N GLN A 46 -9.61 -20.80 -4.02
CA GLN A 46 -8.41 -20.82 -4.85
C GLN A 46 -8.04 -19.43 -5.38
N PHE A 47 -9.01 -18.61 -5.76
CA PHE A 47 -8.78 -17.23 -6.20
C PHE A 47 -8.20 -16.40 -5.06
N VAL A 48 -8.88 -16.35 -3.91
CA VAL A 48 -8.45 -15.54 -2.76
C VAL A 48 -7.06 -15.98 -2.27
N ALA A 49 -6.78 -17.28 -2.20
CA ALA A 49 -5.46 -17.76 -1.77
C ALA A 49 -4.34 -17.36 -2.73
N ARG A 50 -4.55 -17.47 -4.06
CA ARG A 50 -3.52 -17.14 -5.05
C ARG A 50 -3.37 -15.64 -5.26
N GLU A 51 -4.48 -14.97 -5.55
CA GLU A 51 -4.50 -13.55 -5.88
C GLU A 51 -4.23 -12.70 -4.64
N GLY A 52 -4.79 -13.07 -3.48
CA GLY A 52 -4.50 -12.40 -2.22
C GLY A 52 -3.03 -12.51 -1.83
N ALA A 53 -2.40 -13.68 -1.97
CA ALA A 53 -0.97 -13.82 -1.73
C ALA A 53 -0.13 -12.99 -2.71
N ARG A 54 -0.54 -12.94 -3.98
CA ARG A 54 0.15 -12.15 -5.02
C ARG A 54 0.09 -10.66 -4.72
N VAL A 55 -1.11 -10.11 -4.53
CA VAL A 55 -1.32 -8.67 -4.30
C VAL A 55 -0.71 -8.24 -2.97
N ALA A 56 -0.84 -9.05 -1.90
CA ALA A 56 -0.17 -8.77 -0.62
C ALA A 56 1.36 -8.76 -0.77
N GLY A 57 1.92 -9.70 -1.52
CA GLY A 57 3.36 -9.71 -1.83
C GLY A 57 3.81 -8.51 -2.65
N GLU A 58 2.96 -7.98 -3.54
CA GLU A 58 3.21 -6.76 -4.30
C GLU A 58 3.24 -5.52 -3.37
N TYR A 59 2.23 -5.34 -2.50
CA TYR A 59 2.26 -4.27 -1.49
C TYR A 59 3.45 -4.38 -0.52
N GLN A 60 3.78 -5.58 -0.07
CA GLN A 60 4.94 -5.79 0.82
C GLN A 60 6.24 -5.33 0.15
N ARG A 61 6.45 -5.64 -1.14
CA ARG A 61 7.63 -5.19 -1.89
C ARG A 61 7.66 -3.67 -2.03
N LEU A 62 6.53 -3.06 -2.38
CA LEU A 62 6.41 -1.61 -2.48
C LEU A 62 6.71 -0.93 -1.14
N TRP A 63 6.24 -1.50 -0.02
CA TRP A 63 6.54 -1.01 1.31
C TRP A 63 8.04 -1.08 1.60
N THR A 64 8.71 -2.21 1.37
CA THR A 64 10.16 -2.33 1.56
C THR A 64 10.91 -1.28 0.74
N TRP A 65 10.60 -1.14 -0.55
CA TRP A 65 11.24 -0.13 -1.40
C TRP A 65 11.00 1.30 -0.93
N SER A 66 9.81 1.60 -0.42
CA SER A 66 9.52 2.94 0.10
C SER A 66 10.45 3.33 1.26
N LEU A 67 10.82 2.37 2.11
CA LEU A 67 11.77 2.59 3.20
C LEU A 67 13.20 2.78 2.69
N ASP A 68 13.58 2.10 1.60
CA ASP A 68 14.90 2.23 0.98
C ASP A 68 15.11 3.61 0.34
N PHE A 69 14.05 4.19 -0.24
CA PHE A 69 14.09 5.54 -0.83
C PHE A 69 13.87 6.66 0.20
N ALA A 70 13.37 6.33 1.39
CA ALA A 70 13.08 7.30 2.46
C ALA A 70 13.69 6.90 3.82
N PRO A 71 14.99 6.56 3.90
CA PRO A 71 15.58 5.93 5.10
C PRO A 71 15.63 6.86 6.32
N THR A 72 15.53 8.18 6.11
CA THR A 72 15.57 9.20 7.16
C THR A 72 14.24 9.96 7.27
N ALA A 73 13.17 9.44 6.67
CA ALA A 73 11.85 10.07 6.74
C ALA A 73 11.38 10.13 8.20
N GLY A 74 11.15 11.35 8.69
CA GLY A 74 10.66 11.59 10.03
C GLY A 74 9.15 11.35 10.16
N ASP A 75 8.67 11.26 11.40
CA ASP A 75 7.24 11.19 11.67
C ASP A 75 6.51 12.41 11.10
N GLY A 76 5.37 12.17 10.45
CA GLY A 76 4.58 13.21 9.79
C GLY A 76 5.12 13.70 8.44
N SER A 77 6.27 13.19 7.97
CA SER A 77 6.74 13.44 6.61
C SER A 77 5.86 12.74 5.56
N LEU A 78 5.89 13.26 4.34
CA LEU A 78 5.07 12.75 3.24
C LEU A 78 5.54 11.37 2.80
N GLU A 79 6.85 11.16 2.79
CA GLU A 79 7.51 9.90 2.48
C GLU A 79 7.13 8.83 3.50
N ARG A 80 7.18 9.17 4.81
CA ARG A 80 6.75 8.26 5.87
C ARG A 80 5.28 7.90 5.75
N ARG A 81 4.43 8.89 5.47
CA ARG A 81 2.99 8.70 5.27
C ARG A 81 2.69 7.76 4.09
N LEU A 82 3.42 7.87 2.98
CA LEU A 82 3.32 6.92 1.87
C LEU A 82 3.66 5.50 2.35
N SER A 83 4.80 5.31 3.02
CA SER A 83 5.21 4.00 3.54
C SER A 83 4.15 3.39 4.46
N ASP A 84 3.58 4.19 5.35
CA ASP A 84 2.56 3.74 6.30
C ASP A 84 1.25 3.35 5.59
N LEU A 85 0.84 4.09 4.55
CA LEU A 85 -0.34 3.73 3.74
C LEU A 85 -0.13 2.43 2.95
N VAL A 86 1.04 2.24 2.34
CA VAL A 86 1.35 0.99 1.62
C VAL A 86 1.40 -0.20 2.58
N LEU A 87 1.95 -0.01 3.78
CA LEU A 87 1.95 -1.02 4.84
C LEU A 87 0.53 -1.36 5.30
N LEU A 88 -0.34 -0.36 5.45
CA LEU A 88 -1.73 -0.56 5.83
C LEU A 88 -2.47 -1.43 4.82
N HIS A 89 -2.34 -1.17 3.51
CA HIS A 89 -2.94 -1.99 2.46
C HIS A 89 -2.44 -3.44 2.52
N PHE A 90 -1.14 -3.64 2.71
CA PHE A 90 -0.58 -4.97 2.93
C PHE A 90 -1.21 -5.67 4.14
N GLN A 91 -1.27 -5.00 5.30
CA GLN A 91 -1.79 -5.57 6.53
C GLN A 91 -3.27 -5.94 6.41
N MET A 92 -4.10 -5.04 5.86
CA MET A 92 -5.53 -5.28 5.65
C MET A 92 -5.76 -6.51 4.77
N LEU A 93 -5.08 -6.57 3.62
CA LEU A 93 -5.20 -7.69 2.70
C LEU A 93 -4.68 -9.00 3.32
N HIS A 94 -3.54 -8.95 4.01
CA HIS A 94 -2.96 -10.11 4.66
C HIS A 94 -3.87 -10.69 5.75
N VAL A 95 -4.48 -9.83 6.57
CA VAL A 95 -5.42 -10.22 7.61
C VAL A 95 -6.70 -10.80 6.99
N ALA A 96 -7.29 -10.12 6.00
CA ALA A 96 -8.51 -10.58 5.34
C ALA A 96 -8.34 -11.98 4.72
N VAL A 97 -7.27 -12.21 3.96
CA VAL A 97 -6.96 -13.51 3.35
C VAL A 97 -6.78 -14.61 4.41
N ARG A 98 -6.12 -14.30 5.53
CA ARG A 98 -5.94 -15.26 6.64
C ARG A 98 -7.25 -15.62 7.32
N LEU A 99 -8.14 -14.65 7.49
CA LEU A 99 -9.44 -14.85 8.13
C LEU A 99 -10.44 -15.56 7.19
N ALA A 100 -10.30 -15.41 5.87
CA ALA A 100 -11.12 -16.11 4.88
C ALA A 100 -10.86 -17.64 4.84
N PHE A 101 -9.65 -18.10 5.17
CA PHE A 101 -9.30 -19.52 5.27
C PHE A 101 -8.77 -19.88 6.65
N PRO A 102 -9.60 -19.89 7.69
CA PRO A 102 -9.15 -20.24 9.01
C PRO A 102 -8.83 -21.74 9.00
N ARG A 103 -7.54 -22.09 8.95
CA ARG A 103 -7.09 -23.49 8.95
C ARG A 103 -7.63 -24.30 10.14
N GLN A 104 -8.09 -23.65 11.22
CA GLN A 104 -8.68 -24.26 12.42
C GLN A 104 -9.74 -23.38 13.15
N GLY A 105 -10.51 -22.55 12.44
CA GLY A 105 -11.44 -21.60 13.10
C GLY A 105 -12.80 -22.21 13.47
N PRO A 106 -13.37 -21.89 14.65
CA PRO A 106 -14.73 -22.30 15.00
C PRO A 106 -15.77 -21.66 14.05
N PRO A 107 -16.96 -22.27 13.91
CA PRO A 107 -18.05 -21.72 13.09
C PRO A 107 -18.33 -20.26 13.48
N GLY A 108 -18.23 -19.33 12.51
CA GLY A 108 -18.47 -17.90 12.74
C GLY A 108 -17.25 -16.98 12.55
N ALA A 109 -16.04 -17.51 12.33
CA ALA A 109 -14.86 -16.71 11.97
C ALA A 109 -15.06 -15.86 10.69
N TYR A 110 -15.98 -16.26 9.80
CA TYR A 110 -16.40 -15.47 8.64
C TYR A 110 -16.97 -14.09 9.00
N ARG A 111 -17.50 -13.91 10.22
CA ARG A 111 -18.12 -12.65 10.66
C ARG A 111 -17.07 -11.56 10.93
N SER A 112 -15.79 -11.90 11.15
CA SER A 112 -14.71 -10.92 11.36
C SER A 112 -14.05 -10.42 10.08
N VAL A 113 -14.10 -11.18 8.98
CA VAL A 113 -13.64 -10.71 7.65
C VAL A 113 -14.44 -9.49 7.20
N ARG A 114 -15.75 -9.50 7.48
CA ARG A 114 -16.64 -8.37 7.24
C ARG A 114 -16.24 -7.09 7.97
N ALA A 115 -15.35 -7.11 8.96
CA ALA A 115 -14.91 -5.90 9.65
C ALA A 115 -13.78 -5.14 8.93
N VAL A 116 -13.19 -5.71 7.88
CA VAL A 116 -12.26 -5.02 6.97
C VAL A 116 -13.11 -4.39 5.86
N GLU A 117 -13.86 -3.34 6.21
CA GLU A 117 -15.05 -2.91 5.44
C GLU A 117 -14.75 -2.07 4.21
N ASP A 118 -13.60 -1.38 4.11
CA ASP A 118 -13.36 -0.51 2.96
C ASP A 118 -11.90 -0.07 2.80
N LEU A 119 -11.41 -0.03 1.56
CA LEU A 119 -10.13 0.56 1.20
C LEU A 119 -10.26 1.96 0.57
N GLU A 120 -11.45 2.38 0.12
CA GLU A 120 -11.67 3.64 -0.59
C GLU A 120 -11.08 4.87 0.15
N PRO A 121 -11.25 5.03 1.48
CA PRO A 121 -10.69 6.18 2.20
C PRO A 121 -9.15 6.20 2.13
N TRP A 122 -8.52 5.03 2.21
CA TRP A 122 -7.07 4.89 2.19
C TRP A 122 -6.48 5.13 0.79
N VAL A 123 -7.25 4.82 -0.26
CA VAL A 123 -6.89 5.11 -1.64
C VAL A 123 -6.99 6.60 -1.93
N ALA A 124 -8.04 7.26 -1.44
CA ALA A 124 -8.16 8.70 -1.55
C ALA A 124 -6.97 9.40 -0.87
N GLU A 125 -6.55 8.90 0.29
CA GLU A 125 -5.36 9.39 0.98
C GLU A 125 -4.07 9.12 0.18
N LEU A 126 -3.92 7.92 -0.39
CA LEU A 126 -2.78 7.56 -1.23
C LEU A 126 -2.67 8.46 -2.48
N ARG A 127 -3.79 8.76 -3.14
CA ARG A 127 -3.87 9.73 -4.24
C ARG A 127 -3.46 11.13 -3.80
N SER A 128 -3.92 11.57 -2.62
CA SER A 128 -3.52 12.86 -2.07
C SER A 128 -2.02 12.95 -1.81
N VAL A 129 -1.42 11.89 -1.25
CA VAL A 129 0.03 11.81 -1.01
C VAL A 129 0.81 11.83 -2.34
N ARG A 130 0.34 11.06 -3.33
CA ARG A 130 0.87 11.04 -4.69
C ARG A 130 0.88 12.44 -5.32
N ASP A 131 -0.22 13.18 -5.20
CA ASP A 131 -0.33 14.52 -5.78
C ASP A 131 0.57 15.53 -5.06
N GLN A 132 0.70 15.43 -3.73
CA GLN A 132 1.64 16.24 -2.96
C GLN A 132 3.10 15.96 -3.34
N LEU A 133 3.47 14.69 -3.56
CA LEU A 133 4.81 14.31 -4.04
C LEU A 133 5.09 14.94 -5.42
N ASN A 134 4.12 14.85 -6.33
CA ASN A 134 4.23 15.41 -7.67
C ASN A 134 4.40 16.94 -7.65
N LEU A 135 3.66 17.64 -6.78
CA LEU A 135 3.82 19.09 -6.58
C LEU A 135 5.23 19.43 -6.08
N TRP A 136 5.75 18.67 -5.12
CA TRP A 136 7.08 18.90 -4.58
C TRP A 136 8.18 18.67 -5.62
N ILE A 137 8.08 17.58 -6.39
CA ILE A 137 9.00 17.27 -7.51
C ILE A 137 8.98 18.40 -8.55
N THR A 138 7.80 18.90 -8.90
CA THR A 138 7.64 20.01 -9.85
C THR A 138 8.30 21.29 -9.32
N ALA A 139 8.13 21.60 -8.03
CA ALA A 139 8.77 22.75 -7.41
C ALA A 139 10.31 22.66 -7.37
N LEU A 140 10.85 21.44 -7.26
CA LEU A 140 12.30 21.17 -7.27
C LEU A 140 12.90 21.13 -8.67
N THR A 141 12.07 21.05 -9.72
CA THR A 141 12.51 20.94 -11.12
C THR A 141 12.17 22.24 -11.86
N PRO A 142 13.07 23.25 -11.86
CA PRO A 142 12.79 24.49 -12.59
C PRO A 142 12.58 24.20 -14.08
N ALA A 143 11.56 24.82 -14.67
CA ALA A 143 11.33 24.80 -16.11
C ALA A 143 12.61 25.28 -16.82
N ARG A 144 13.12 24.47 -17.73
CA ARG A 144 14.25 24.84 -18.60
C ARG A 144 13.82 25.87 -19.63
#